data_AF-A0A6N8J4K9-F1
#
_entry.id   AF-A0A6N8J4K9-F1
#
_cell.length_a   1.000
_cell.length_b   1.000
_cell.length_c   1.000
_cell.angle_alpha   90.00
_cell.angle_beta   90.00
_cell.angle_gamma   90.00
#
_symmetry.space_group_name_H-M   'P 1'
#
loop_
_entity.id
_entity.type
_entity.pdbx_description
1 polymer ?
#
loop_
_entity_poly.entity_id
_entity_poly.type
_entity_poly.pdbx_seq_one_letter_code
_entity_poly.pdbx_strand_id
1 'polypeptide(L)'
;MEKFSDRASKIITPFLPTDLLDGKARPGSTTGLTATESASSSAFVEQPPVFEDSYFSPGVDLYVYKTADKTWKVAYEYRKRKNVPGEQLPPVYELNGYDSVEKFYYSPSSNPKALLKVRKYGKVGLITLNNSEVLPCTYDDIENNGDFYKTIQDKQEGVISTDLKQLRPPVLKHILEGDYQIRAWHIEMPDGKQGFMDMKTGKIYIPCVKD
;
A
#
# COMPACT_ATOMS: atom_id res chain seq x y z
N MET A 1 34.68 49.72 26.54
CA MET A 1 35.09 48.97 27.75
C MET A 1 34.59 47.56 27.56
N GLU A 2 35.45 46.71 26.97
CA GLU A 2 36.20 45.64 27.66
C GLU A 2 35.30 44.45 28.06
N LYS A 3 35.61 43.16 27.82
CA LYS A 3 36.72 42.45 27.15
C LYS A 3 36.31 40.96 27.01
N PHE A 4 36.75 40.34 25.91
CA PHE A 4 37.34 38.99 25.74
C PHE A 4 36.64 37.68 26.19
N SER A 5 36.54 36.73 25.24
CA SER A 5 37.33 35.47 25.13
C SER A 5 36.54 34.53 24.21
N ASP A 6 36.82 34.36 22.91
CA ASP A 6 37.99 33.77 22.21
C ASP A 6 38.38 32.35 22.67
N ARG A 7 38.09 31.36 21.81
CA ARG A 7 39.05 30.30 21.44
C ARG A 7 38.57 29.50 20.22
N ALA A 8 39.22 29.77 19.10
CA ALA A 8 39.27 28.89 17.93
C ALA A 8 40.43 27.88 18.04
N SER A 9 40.40 26.91 17.12
CA SER A 9 41.54 26.22 16.49
C SER A 9 41.90 24.82 17.03
N LYS A 10 41.77 23.77 16.20
CA LYS A 10 42.86 23.35 15.29
C LYS A 10 42.49 22.14 14.41
N ILE A 11 42.86 22.27 13.14
CA ILE A 11 43.03 21.26 12.09
C ILE A 11 44.32 20.48 12.36
N ILE A 12 44.33 19.13 12.30
CA ILE A 12 45.51 18.31 11.96
C ILE A 12 45.09 16.95 11.35
N THR A 13 45.23 16.82 10.02
CA THR A 13 45.79 15.64 9.33
C THR A 13 47.20 16.04 8.88
N PRO A 14 48.09 15.17 8.32
CA PRO A 14 48.00 13.72 7.99
C PRO A 14 49.21 12.91 8.51
N PHE A 15 49.30 11.60 8.25
CA PHE A 15 50.59 10.95 7.92
C PHE A 15 50.43 9.56 7.27
N LEU A 16 51.01 9.42 6.08
CA LEU A 16 51.37 8.17 5.40
C LEU A 16 52.57 7.51 6.08
N PRO A 17 52.87 6.24 5.78
CA PRO A 17 54.27 5.92 5.50
C PRO A 17 54.45 5.17 4.17
N THR A 18 55.44 5.62 3.40
CA THR A 18 56.14 4.85 2.36
C THR A 18 57.60 4.65 2.78
N ASP A 19 58.21 3.62 2.18
CA ASP A 19 59.65 3.28 2.07
C ASP A 19 60.04 2.01 2.85
N LEU A 20 60.88 1.08 2.36
CA LEU A 20 61.52 0.79 1.06
C LEU A 20 62.16 -0.62 1.20
N LEU A 21 62.21 -1.38 0.10
CA LEU A 21 63.20 -2.39 -0.39
C LEU A 21 63.82 -3.50 0.50
N ASP A 22 63.70 -4.75 0.02
CA ASP A 22 64.75 -5.77 -0.31
C ASP A 22 64.09 -7.18 -0.28
N GLY A 23 64.36 -8.21 -1.10
CA GLY A 23 65.29 -8.47 -2.18
C GLY A 23 65.01 -9.87 -2.80
N LYS A 24 65.18 -9.98 -4.12
CA LYS A 24 65.57 -11.15 -4.97
C LYS A 24 64.93 -12.55 -4.82
N ALA A 25 64.13 -12.90 -5.84
CA ALA A 25 64.20 -14.05 -6.78
C ALA A 25 64.18 -15.54 -6.31
N ARG A 26 63.21 -16.33 -6.81
CA ARG A 26 63.36 -17.33 -7.92
C ARG A 26 62.05 -18.08 -8.29
N PRO A 27 61.96 -18.71 -9.49
CA PRO A 27 60.72 -19.14 -10.14
C PRO A 27 60.46 -20.67 -10.11
N GLY A 28 59.21 -21.08 -10.32
CA GLY A 28 58.80 -22.45 -10.66
C GLY A 28 57.31 -22.52 -10.95
N SER A 29 56.91 -22.47 -12.22
CA SER A 29 56.23 -23.57 -12.94
C SER A 29 55.22 -24.36 -12.11
N THR A 30 53.93 -24.33 -12.48
CA THR A 30 53.23 -25.47 -13.13
C THR A 30 51.74 -25.13 -13.29
N THR A 31 51.32 -25.13 -14.57
CA THR A 31 49.97 -25.32 -15.15
C THR A 31 48.73 -25.38 -14.25
N GLY A 32 47.69 -24.65 -14.66
CA GLY A 32 46.41 -25.29 -14.96
C GLY A 32 45.15 -24.59 -14.44
N LEU A 33 44.20 -24.46 -15.37
CA LEU A 33 42.75 -24.35 -15.17
C LEU A 33 42.18 -22.94 -14.96
N THR A 34 41.77 -22.40 -16.11
CA THR A 34 40.61 -21.54 -16.28
C THR A 34 39.44 -21.97 -15.40
N ALA A 35 38.97 -21.08 -14.54
CA ALA A 35 37.59 -21.04 -14.09
C ALA A 35 37.13 -19.59 -14.19
N THR A 36 36.45 -19.27 -15.29
CA THR A 36 35.52 -18.16 -15.35
C THR A 36 34.48 -18.39 -14.26
N GLU A 37 34.59 -17.67 -13.15
CA GLU A 37 33.50 -17.54 -12.20
C GLU A 37 32.38 -16.73 -12.87
N SER A 38 31.52 -17.45 -13.59
CA SER A 38 30.17 -16.99 -13.85
C SER A 38 29.48 -16.91 -12.49
N ALA A 39 29.45 -15.71 -11.91
CA ALA A 39 28.52 -15.39 -10.84
C ALA A 39 27.11 -15.59 -11.41
N SER A 40 26.58 -16.80 -11.19
CA SER A 40 25.17 -17.09 -11.40
C SER A 40 24.43 -16.29 -10.33
N SER A 41 24.05 -15.07 -10.68
CA SER A 41 23.05 -14.34 -9.92
C SER A 41 21.75 -15.11 -10.09
N SER A 42 21.51 -16.10 -9.23
CA SER A 42 20.17 -16.59 -9.00
C SER A 42 19.41 -15.40 -8.41
N ALA A 43 18.82 -14.58 -9.29
CA ALA A 43 17.84 -13.59 -8.92
C ALA A 43 16.76 -14.38 -8.21
N PHE A 44 16.77 -14.30 -6.88
CA PHE A 44 15.74 -14.87 -6.04
C PHE A 44 14.49 -14.02 -6.33
N VAL A 45 13.75 -14.41 -7.36
CA VAL A 45 12.42 -13.88 -7.57
C VAL A 45 11.63 -14.39 -6.37
N GLU A 46 11.42 -13.53 -5.38
CA GLU A 46 10.44 -13.77 -4.30
C GLU A 46 9.09 -13.96 -4.99
N GLN A 47 8.82 -15.21 -5.33
CA GLN A 47 7.55 -15.62 -5.91
C GLN A 47 6.48 -15.40 -4.84
N PRO A 48 5.26 -15.01 -5.23
CA PRO A 48 4.15 -15.02 -4.29
C PRO A 48 4.04 -16.43 -3.66
N PRO A 49 3.58 -16.54 -2.40
CA PRO A 49 3.45 -17.83 -1.75
C PRO A 49 2.65 -18.81 -2.62
N VAL A 50 3.20 -20.00 -2.84
CA VAL A 50 2.51 -21.10 -3.52
C VAL A 50 1.50 -21.66 -2.52
N PHE A 51 0.22 -21.34 -2.70
CA PHE A 51 -0.84 -21.90 -1.88
C PHE A 51 -1.31 -23.23 -2.48
N GLU A 52 -0.97 -24.34 -1.83
CA GLU A 52 -1.53 -25.66 -2.12
C GLU A 52 -2.98 -25.73 -1.61
N ASP A 53 -3.92 -25.05 -2.26
CA ASP A 53 -5.34 -25.24 -1.95
C ASP A 53 -5.84 -26.53 -2.61
N SER A 54 -6.30 -27.49 -1.79
CA SER A 54 -6.94 -28.73 -2.25
C SER A 54 -8.30 -28.51 -2.94
N TYR A 55 -8.80 -27.27 -2.93
CA TYR A 55 -10.02 -26.85 -3.60
C TYR A 55 -9.67 -25.91 -4.74
N PHE A 56 -9.55 -26.47 -5.94
CA PHE A 56 -9.43 -25.70 -7.17
C PHE A 56 -10.71 -24.87 -7.39
N SER A 57 -10.66 -23.59 -7.04
CA SER A 57 -11.65 -22.61 -7.48
C SER A 57 -11.06 -21.85 -8.67
N PRO A 58 -11.58 -22.00 -9.90
CA PRO A 58 -11.13 -21.20 -11.03
C PRO A 58 -11.42 -19.73 -10.71
N GLY A 59 -10.39 -18.90 -10.64
CA GLY A 59 -10.53 -17.53 -10.16
C GLY A 59 -9.25 -16.72 -10.29
N VAL A 60 -9.39 -15.41 -10.12
CA VAL A 60 -8.25 -14.53 -9.92
C VAL A 60 -8.18 -14.17 -8.45
N ASP A 61 -7.07 -14.51 -7.79
CA ASP A 61 -6.83 -14.10 -6.41
C ASP A 61 -5.91 -12.89 -6.38
N LEU A 62 -6.13 -12.01 -5.41
CA LEU A 62 -5.28 -10.86 -5.11
C LEU A 62 -4.55 -11.15 -3.81
N TYR A 63 -3.23 -11.28 -3.88
CA TYR A 63 -2.38 -11.52 -2.73
C TYR A 63 -1.72 -10.22 -2.31
N VAL A 64 -1.77 -9.95 -1.02
CA VAL A 64 -1.00 -8.89 -0.37
C VAL A 64 -0.12 -9.56 0.67
N TYR A 65 1.19 -9.43 0.53
CA TYR A 65 2.15 -10.07 1.42
C TYR A 65 3.32 -9.13 1.69
N LYS A 66 4.00 -9.38 2.80
CA LYS A 66 5.18 -8.63 3.21
C LYS A 66 6.40 -9.53 3.10
N THR A 67 7.42 -9.05 2.40
CA THR A 67 8.66 -9.78 2.15
C THR A 67 9.63 -9.65 3.31
N ALA A 68 10.71 -10.45 3.30
CA ALA A 68 11.67 -10.48 4.41
C ALA A 68 12.39 -9.14 4.63
N ASP A 69 12.56 -8.37 3.56
CA ASP A 69 13.08 -6.99 3.55
C ASP A 69 12.06 -5.94 4.03
N LYS A 70 10.87 -6.37 4.47
CA LYS A 70 9.74 -5.54 4.93
C LYS A 70 9.05 -4.73 3.83
N THR A 71 9.30 -5.04 2.56
CA THR A 71 8.59 -4.46 1.42
C THR A 71 7.19 -5.08 1.30
N TRP A 72 6.16 -4.28 0.99
CA TRP A 72 4.84 -4.84 0.67
C TRP A 72 4.79 -5.19 -0.81
N LYS A 73 4.36 -6.40 -1.12
CA LYS A 73 4.15 -6.86 -2.50
C LYS A 73 2.71 -7.26 -2.70
N VAL A 74 2.20 -6.94 -3.89
CA VAL A 74 0.85 -7.28 -4.31
C VAL A 74 0.91 -7.99 -5.65
N ALA A 75 0.28 -9.15 -5.74
CA ALA A 75 0.25 -9.96 -6.95
C ALA A 75 -1.16 -10.43 -7.25
N TYR A 76 -1.50 -10.54 -8.53
CA TYR A 76 -2.64 -11.34 -8.95
C TYR A 76 -2.21 -12.78 -9.16
N GLU A 77 -3.11 -13.74 -9.07
CA GLU A 77 -2.91 -15.05 -9.68
C GLU A 77 -4.15 -15.39 -10.47
N TYR A 78 -4.01 -15.67 -11.77
CA TYR A 78 -5.11 -16.20 -12.56
C TYR A 78 -5.03 -17.74 -12.53
N ARG A 79 -5.79 -18.39 -11.64
CA ARG A 79 -5.83 -19.85 -11.55
C ARG A 79 -6.61 -20.41 -12.75
N LYS A 80 -5.90 -20.89 -13.79
CA LYS A 80 -6.51 -21.63 -14.92
C LYS A 80 -6.46 -23.15 -14.65
N ARG A 81 -7.40 -23.90 -15.26
CA ARG A 81 -7.46 -25.38 -15.19
C ARG A 81 -6.24 -26.11 -15.74
N LYS A 82 -5.38 -25.43 -16.51
CA LYS A 82 -4.15 -25.99 -17.06
C LYS A 82 -3.04 -24.96 -16.89
N ASN A 83 -1.94 -25.35 -16.24
CA ASN A 83 -0.69 -24.61 -16.31
C ASN A 83 -0.23 -24.59 -17.77
N VAL A 84 -0.12 -23.41 -18.38
CA VAL A 84 0.47 -23.24 -19.70
C VAL A 84 1.97 -22.97 -19.50
N PRO A 85 2.87 -23.89 -19.90
CA PRO A 85 4.31 -23.65 -19.80
C PRO A 85 4.68 -22.38 -20.57
N GLY A 86 5.36 -21.44 -19.90
CA GLY A 86 5.75 -20.15 -20.48
C GLY A 86 4.77 -18.99 -20.28
N GLU A 87 3.71 -19.16 -19.49
CA GLU A 87 2.82 -18.05 -19.14
C GLU A 87 3.56 -17.03 -18.25
N GLN A 88 3.51 -15.75 -18.62
CA GLN A 88 4.16 -14.67 -17.89
C GLN A 88 3.61 -14.60 -16.46
N LEU A 89 4.51 -14.60 -15.48
CA LEU A 89 4.11 -14.39 -14.08
C LEU A 89 3.29 -13.10 -13.98
N PRO A 90 2.23 -13.11 -13.17
CA PRO A 90 1.40 -11.93 -12.98
C PRO A 90 2.27 -10.76 -12.48
N PRO A 91 1.94 -9.51 -12.87
CA PRO A 91 2.70 -8.36 -12.42
C PRO A 91 2.67 -8.29 -10.90
N VAL A 92 3.85 -8.16 -10.31
CA VAL A 92 4.04 -7.91 -8.88
C VAL A 92 4.24 -6.42 -8.69
N TYR A 93 3.44 -5.83 -7.80
CA TYR A 93 3.50 -4.42 -7.46
C TYR A 93 4.17 -4.25 -6.11
N GLU A 94 5.23 -3.47 -6.08
CA GLU A 94 5.92 -3.11 -4.84
C GLU A 94 5.34 -1.83 -4.26
N LEU A 95 5.01 -1.88 -2.97
CA LEU A 95 4.40 -0.79 -2.22
C LEU A 95 5.30 -0.45 -1.04
N ASN A 96 5.79 0.79 -1.04
CA ASN A 96 6.77 1.27 -0.07
C ASN A 96 6.22 2.43 0.75
N GLY A 97 6.66 2.52 2.01
CA GLY A 97 6.31 3.63 2.90
C GLY A 97 4.93 3.54 3.54
N TYR A 98 4.36 2.33 3.62
CA TYR A 98 3.12 2.04 4.33
C TYR A 98 3.36 1.13 5.54
N ASP A 99 2.67 1.43 6.63
CA ASP A 99 2.67 0.64 7.86
C ASP A 99 1.97 -0.71 7.62
N SER A 100 0.79 -0.65 6.97
CA SER A 100 0.04 -1.82 6.51
C SER A 100 -0.53 -1.63 5.11
N VAL A 101 -0.68 -2.75 4.40
CA VAL A 101 -1.38 -2.85 3.11
C VAL A 101 -2.32 -4.04 3.21
N GLU A 102 -3.59 -3.83 2.87
CA GLU A 102 -4.65 -4.82 2.97
C GLU A 102 -5.52 -4.78 1.71
N LYS A 103 -6.08 -5.93 1.33
CA LYS A 103 -7.07 -6.01 0.26
C LYS A 103 -8.34 -5.29 0.72
N PHE A 104 -8.78 -4.28 -0.03
CA PHE A 104 -10.03 -3.56 0.25
C PHE A 104 -11.17 -3.98 -0.67
N TYR A 105 -10.87 -4.05 -1.96
CA TYR A 105 -11.82 -4.42 -2.99
C TYR A 105 -11.09 -5.10 -4.14
N TYR A 106 -11.72 -6.12 -4.72
CA TYR A 106 -11.23 -6.78 -5.92
C TYR A 106 -12.38 -7.23 -6.79
N SER A 107 -12.39 -6.80 -8.05
CA SER A 107 -13.26 -7.33 -9.09
C SER A 107 -12.55 -7.30 -10.44
N PRO A 108 -12.32 -8.47 -11.08
CA PRO A 108 -11.55 -8.57 -12.33
C PRO A 108 -12.17 -7.81 -13.50
N SER A 109 -13.49 -7.60 -13.47
CA SER A 109 -14.26 -6.88 -14.49
C SER A 109 -14.39 -5.38 -14.25
N SER A 110 -13.88 -4.87 -13.12
CA SER A 110 -13.98 -3.46 -12.74
C SER A 110 -12.74 -2.65 -13.12
N ASN A 111 -12.90 -1.32 -13.20
CA ASN A 111 -11.80 -0.37 -13.34
C ASN A 111 -11.92 0.72 -12.26
N PRO A 112 -10.99 0.79 -11.29
CA PRO A 112 -9.80 -0.06 -11.13
C PRO A 112 -10.17 -1.49 -10.69
N LYS A 113 -9.37 -2.47 -11.12
CA LYS A 113 -9.59 -3.90 -10.81
C LYS A 113 -9.53 -4.23 -9.32
N ALA A 114 -8.69 -3.49 -8.60
CA ALA A 114 -8.52 -3.63 -7.16
C ALA A 114 -8.29 -2.27 -6.52
N LEU A 115 -8.73 -2.17 -5.28
CA LEU A 115 -8.33 -1.13 -4.35
C LEU A 115 -7.67 -1.79 -3.14
N LEU A 116 -6.62 -1.13 -2.66
CA LEU A 116 -5.88 -1.53 -1.48
C LEU A 116 -6.11 -0.50 -0.39
N LYS A 117 -6.40 -0.98 0.82
CA LYS A 117 -6.45 -0.18 2.03
C LYS A 117 -5.04 -0.09 2.57
N VAL A 118 -4.54 1.12 2.72
CA VAL A 118 -3.18 1.36 3.20
C VAL A 118 -3.19 2.23 4.43
N ARG A 119 -2.27 1.96 5.35
CA ARG A 119 -2.04 2.79 6.53
C ARG A 119 -0.68 3.45 6.46
N LYS A 120 -0.63 4.75 6.74
CA LYS A 120 0.60 5.53 6.83
C LYS A 120 0.48 6.56 7.94
N TYR A 121 1.45 6.59 8.84
CA TYR A 121 1.46 7.49 10.00
C TYR A 121 0.19 7.38 10.84
N GLY A 122 -0.33 6.17 10.98
CA GLY A 122 -1.55 5.89 11.73
C GLY A 122 -2.87 6.18 11.00
N LYS A 123 -2.85 6.86 9.84
CA LYS A 123 -4.05 7.19 9.06
C LYS A 123 -4.22 6.27 7.86
N VAL A 124 -5.47 6.09 7.43
CA VAL A 124 -5.88 5.19 6.35
C VAL A 124 -6.19 5.95 5.07
N GLY A 125 -5.77 5.38 3.95
CA GLY A 125 -6.10 5.81 2.60
C GLY A 125 -6.43 4.62 1.70
N LEU A 126 -6.83 4.92 0.47
CA LEU A 126 -7.04 3.93 -0.58
C LEU A 126 -6.11 4.22 -1.74
N ILE A 127 -5.50 3.16 -2.29
CA ILE A 127 -4.67 3.24 -3.48
C ILE A 127 -5.08 2.18 -4.50
N THR A 128 -4.74 2.43 -5.76
CA THR A 128 -4.75 1.38 -6.79
C THR A 128 -3.50 0.51 -6.64
N LEU A 129 -3.46 -0.61 -7.35
CA LEU A 129 -2.28 -1.48 -7.41
C LEU A 129 -1.01 -0.78 -7.89
N ASN A 130 -1.16 0.19 -8.79
CA ASN A 130 -0.05 0.95 -9.35
C ASN A 130 0.45 2.01 -8.36
N ASN A 131 0.10 1.89 -7.08
CA ASN A 131 0.38 2.85 -6.02
C ASN A 131 -0.17 4.26 -6.33
N SER A 132 -1.22 4.36 -7.14
CA SER A 132 -1.88 5.65 -7.40
C SER A 132 -2.86 5.94 -6.27
N GLU A 133 -2.73 7.10 -5.65
CA GLU A 133 -3.61 7.54 -4.58
C GLU A 133 -5.04 7.76 -5.10
N VAL A 134 -5.99 7.08 -4.46
CA VAL A 134 -7.43 7.25 -4.71
C VAL A 134 -8.04 8.06 -3.58
N LEU A 135 -7.68 7.74 -2.34
CA LEU A 135 -7.98 8.54 -1.15
C LEU A 135 -6.71 8.71 -0.31
N PRO A 136 -6.39 9.94 0.11
CA PRO A 136 -5.20 10.20 0.90
C PRO A 136 -5.29 9.55 2.28
N CYS A 137 -4.13 9.21 2.84
CA CYS A 137 -3.99 8.67 4.20
C CYS A 137 -4.32 9.73 5.26
N THR A 138 -5.61 10.03 5.44
CA THR A 138 -6.11 11.11 6.31
C THR A 138 -7.24 10.66 7.24
N TYR A 139 -7.86 9.53 6.92
CA TYR A 139 -8.98 8.97 7.67
C TYR A 139 -8.48 8.11 8.85
N ASP A 140 -9.26 8.01 9.91
CA ASP A 140 -9.00 7.04 10.97
C ASP A 140 -9.26 5.61 10.48
N ASP A 141 -10.34 5.46 9.69
CA ASP A 141 -10.62 4.22 9.00
C ASP A 141 -11.45 4.40 7.72
N ILE A 142 -11.43 3.36 6.88
CA ILE A 142 -12.26 3.24 5.67
C ILE A 142 -12.82 1.82 5.61
N GLU A 143 -14.14 1.70 5.51
CA GLU A 143 -14.88 0.44 5.49
C GLU A 143 -15.64 0.27 4.17
N ASN A 144 -15.74 -0.96 3.68
CA ASN A 144 -16.52 -1.32 2.51
C ASN A 144 -17.87 -1.88 2.94
N ASN A 145 -18.95 -1.11 2.73
CA ASN A 145 -20.32 -1.51 3.06
C ASN A 145 -21.03 -2.22 1.89
N GLY A 146 -20.31 -2.57 0.81
CA GLY A 146 -20.87 -3.16 -0.41
C GLY A 146 -21.41 -2.12 -1.37
N ASP A 147 -22.33 -1.26 -0.92
CA ASP A 147 -22.95 -0.23 -1.76
C ASP A 147 -22.16 1.08 -1.81
N PHE A 148 -21.34 1.34 -0.79
CA PHE A 148 -20.53 2.53 -0.65
C PHE A 148 -19.32 2.25 0.24
N TYR A 149 -18.37 3.17 0.22
CA TYR A 149 -17.25 3.20 1.14
C TYR A 149 -17.54 4.21 2.24
N LYS A 150 -17.56 3.72 3.48
CA LYS A 150 -17.74 4.54 4.67
C LYS A 150 -16.37 5.04 5.11
N THR A 151 -16.21 6.35 5.19
CA THR A 151 -14.99 6.97 5.73
C THR A 151 -15.21 7.40 7.17
N ILE A 152 -14.22 7.19 8.03
CA ILE A 152 -14.30 7.52 9.44
C ILE A 152 -13.18 8.51 9.77
N GLN A 153 -13.53 9.64 10.37
CA GLN A 153 -12.57 10.62 10.86
C GLN A 153 -13.14 11.33 12.09
N ASP A 154 -12.36 11.39 13.17
CA ASP A 154 -12.75 12.04 14.43
C ASP A 154 -14.10 11.52 14.96
N LYS A 155 -14.32 10.20 14.83
CA LYS A 155 -15.57 9.48 15.17
C LYS A 155 -16.81 9.90 14.36
N GLN A 156 -16.62 10.64 13.28
CA GLN A 156 -17.68 10.99 12.34
C GLN A 156 -17.57 10.13 11.09
N GLU A 157 -18.70 9.89 10.45
CA GLU A 157 -18.85 9.05 9.28
C GLU A 157 -19.11 9.88 8.02
N GLY A 158 -18.50 9.46 6.91
CA GLY A 158 -18.63 10.03 5.59
C GLY A 158 -18.93 8.95 4.55
N VAL A 159 -19.28 9.39 3.34
CA VAL A 159 -19.69 8.49 2.26
C VAL A 159 -18.97 8.82 0.98
N ILE A 160 -18.39 7.78 0.40
CA ILE A 160 -17.81 7.76 -0.95
C ILE A 160 -18.53 6.65 -1.70
N SER A 161 -19.05 6.94 -2.89
CA SER A 161 -19.70 5.92 -3.71
C SER A 161 -18.66 4.96 -4.31
N THR A 162 -19.11 3.79 -4.79
CA THR A 162 -18.25 2.75 -5.37
C THR A 162 -17.54 3.19 -6.66
N ASP A 163 -18.02 4.25 -7.31
CA ASP A 163 -17.37 4.97 -8.42
C ASP A 163 -16.30 5.98 -7.94
N LEU A 164 -15.96 5.95 -6.65
CA LEU A 164 -14.95 6.80 -6.00
C LEU A 164 -15.29 8.28 -5.93
N LYS A 165 -16.56 8.64 -6.13
CA LYS A 165 -17.03 10.01 -5.90
C LYS A 165 -17.33 10.24 -4.43
N GLN A 166 -16.75 11.28 -3.85
CA GLN A 166 -17.09 11.71 -2.50
C GLN A 166 -18.50 12.32 -2.49
N LEU A 167 -19.45 11.62 -1.86
CA LEU A 167 -20.82 12.09 -1.68
C LEU A 167 -20.94 12.98 -0.43
N ARG A 168 -20.20 12.62 0.63
CA ARG A 168 -20.22 13.35 1.90
C ARG A 168 -18.90 13.18 2.66
N PRO A 169 -18.25 14.25 3.14
CA PRO A 169 -17.13 14.13 4.08
C PRO A 169 -17.58 13.54 5.42
N PRO A 170 -16.65 13.13 6.30
CA PRO A 170 -16.96 12.67 7.65
C PRO A 170 -17.57 13.77 8.52
N VAL A 171 -18.91 13.87 8.50
CA VAL A 171 -19.69 14.88 9.25
C VAL A 171 -20.94 14.30 9.90
N LEU A 172 -21.25 13.03 9.60
CA LEU A 172 -22.39 12.33 10.17
C LEU A 172 -21.96 11.68 11.48
N LYS A 173 -22.89 11.55 12.42
CA LYS A 173 -22.64 10.73 13.61
C LYS A 173 -22.68 9.26 13.24
N HIS A 174 -23.75 8.84 12.55
CA HIS A 174 -23.91 7.47 12.05
C HIS A 174 -24.66 7.43 10.72
N ILE A 175 -24.26 6.50 9.86
CA ILE A 175 -25.03 6.01 8.72
C ILE A 175 -25.66 4.69 9.14
N LEU A 176 -26.99 4.67 9.17
CA LEU A 176 -27.77 3.56 9.65
C LEU A 176 -28.14 2.65 8.46
N GLU A 177 -29.40 2.25 8.33
CA GLU A 177 -29.87 1.38 7.26
C GLU A 177 -30.22 2.13 5.96
N GLY A 178 -30.11 1.43 4.83
CA GLY A 178 -30.53 1.92 3.53
C GLY A 178 -31.95 1.47 3.17
N ASP A 179 -32.76 2.40 2.68
CA ASP A 179 -34.02 2.09 2.00
C ASP A 179 -33.84 2.26 0.49
N TYR A 180 -33.78 1.13 -0.21
CA TYR A 180 -33.59 1.08 -1.66
C TYR A 180 -34.83 1.47 -2.47
N GLN A 181 -36.03 1.45 -1.88
CA GLN A 181 -37.25 1.89 -2.56
C GLN A 181 -37.24 3.40 -2.79
N ILE A 182 -36.78 4.15 -1.79
CA ILE A 182 -36.62 5.61 -1.86
C ILE A 182 -35.19 6.06 -2.19
N ARG A 183 -34.26 5.11 -2.34
CA ARG A 183 -32.83 5.32 -2.63
C ARG A 183 -32.18 6.28 -1.63
N ALA A 184 -32.40 6.07 -0.34
CA ALA A 184 -31.84 6.89 0.70
C ALA A 184 -31.29 6.06 1.88
N TRP A 185 -30.21 6.52 2.50
CA TRP A 185 -29.75 6.00 3.78
C TRP A 185 -30.37 6.79 4.93
N HIS A 186 -30.83 6.11 5.96
CA HIS A 186 -31.15 6.73 7.23
C HIS A 186 -29.84 7.17 7.91
N ILE A 187 -29.80 8.38 8.43
CA ILE A 187 -28.60 9.00 9.00
C ILE A 187 -28.91 9.70 10.32
N GLU A 188 -27.88 9.81 11.16
CA GLU A 188 -27.90 10.61 12.39
C GLU A 188 -26.84 11.72 12.30
N MET A 189 -27.24 12.95 12.59
CA MET A 189 -26.36 14.10 12.67
C MET A 189 -25.66 14.17 14.04
N PRO A 190 -24.55 14.92 14.19
CA PRO A 190 -23.87 15.09 15.47
C PRO A 190 -24.75 15.63 16.61
N ASP A 191 -25.79 16.42 16.29
CA ASP A 191 -26.77 16.95 17.24
C ASP A 191 -27.88 15.94 17.62
N GLY A 192 -27.82 14.71 17.10
CA GLY A 192 -28.79 13.64 17.34
C GLY A 192 -30.03 13.70 16.45
N LYS A 193 -30.16 14.69 15.56
CA LYS A 193 -31.27 14.71 14.59
C LYS A 193 -31.10 13.59 13.57
N GLN A 194 -32.22 12.96 13.24
CA GLN A 194 -32.27 11.88 12.27
C GLN A 194 -32.96 12.31 10.98
N GLY A 195 -32.50 11.78 9.86
CA GLY A 195 -33.04 12.10 8.54
C GLY A 195 -32.57 11.12 7.48
N PHE A 196 -32.79 11.47 6.23
CA PHE A 196 -32.45 10.64 5.08
C PHE A 196 -31.39 11.32 4.23
N MET A 197 -30.42 10.55 3.74
CA MET A 197 -29.44 11.00 2.76
C MET A 197 -29.65 10.28 1.44
N ASP A 198 -29.86 11.04 0.36
CA ASP A 198 -30.00 10.50 -0.99
C ASP A 198 -28.73 9.76 -1.42
N MET A 199 -28.87 8.50 -1.82
CA MET A 199 -27.74 7.60 -2.13
C MET A 199 -26.94 8.01 -3.37
N LYS A 200 -27.51 8.84 -4.25
CA LYS A 200 -26.88 9.24 -5.52
C LYS A 200 -26.15 10.58 -5.40
N THR A 201 -26.73 11.50 -4.66
CA THR A 201 -26.28 12.89 -4.57
C THR A 201 -25.62 13.21 -3.24
N GLY A 202 -25.84 12.39 -2.21
CA GLY A 202 -25.41 12.66 -0.84
C GLY A 202 -26.22 13.76 -0.15
N LYS A 203 -27.30 14.28 -0.75
CA LYS A 203 -28.12 15.35 -0.16
C LYS A 203 -28.90 14.84 1.05
N ILE A 204 -28.88 15.59 2.14
CA ILE A 204 -29.53 15.24 3.41
C ILE A 204 -30.89 15.95 3.52
N TYR A 205 -31.86 15.22 4.05
CA TYR A 205 -33.24 15.64 4.31
C TYR A 205 -33.60 15.26 5.74
N ILE A 206 -33.72 16.25 6.63
CA ILE A 206 -34.10 16.03 8.03
C ILE A 206 -35.55 16.50 8.20
N PRO A 207 -36.52 15.60 8.41
CA PRO A 207 -37.89 16.02 8.68
C PRO A 207 -37.93 16.84 9.98
N CYS A 208 -38.75 17.89 10.00
CA CYS A 208 -38.99 18.79 11.14
C CYS A 208 -37.92 19.85 11.45
N VAL A 209 -36.95 20.10 10.57
CA VAL A 209 -36.20 21.38 10.57
C VAL A 209 -36.94 22.33 9.63
N LYS A 210 -37.67 23.30 10.19
CA LYS A 210 -38.15 24.45 9.40
C LYS A 210 -36.98 25.42 9.23
N ASP A 211 -36.77 25.92 8.01
CA ASP A 211 -35.89 27.06 7.74
C ASP A 211 -36.31 28.29 8.56
#